data_AF-A0A1B7LDG1-F1
#
_entry.id   AF-A0A1B7LDG1-F1
#
_cell.length_a   1.000
_cell.length_b   1.000
_cell.length_c   1.000
_cell.angle_alpha   90.00
_cell.angle_beta   90.00
_cell.angle_gamma   90.00
#
_symmetry.space_group_name_H-M   'P 1'
#
loop_
_entity.id
_entity.type
_entity.pdbx_description
1 polymer ?
#
loop_
_entity_poly.entity_id
_entity_poly.type
_entity_poly.pdbx_seq_one_letter_code
_entity_poly.pdbx_strand_id
1 'polypeptide(L)'
;MNAAPNQTAIAVLNEYPPSKFNLLIPVKTMQEISPLHKVVINQVQINPDPKSGKDVYAEKNGELALTKKGLAKLMAAANIQVVDSRPVTPQKCQRCAEVARQTRMAPRCGDCPSSDDVAYQVTIAVPEPSGTWRMVRATKEIRVEEERKRMTEKQFEQFFPFRTEHCETKALNRALREALMLSPTYTAAELQKPFAVAYVVPNMADPDMKKAVAARYAGSVIDLFGVQTRRGHGDQLQQRYLTGEVEQPPMVEIGPDEPDEADYQLMDEELPPWEQDEPAAEMTQDIIACEGCGQEISATGSWSPEAIRDYSQRTWGKVLCPECQKAARKNGKAGGRR
;
A
#
# COMPACT_ATOMS: atom_id res chain seq x y z
N MET A 1 29.10 -34.60 16.62
CA MET A 1 28.58 -33.27 16.29
C MET A 1 27.08 -33.44 16.07
N ASN A 2 26.27 -32.95 17.00
CA ASN A 2 24.84 -33.27 17.10
C ASN A 2 24.06 -32.56 15.99
N ALA A 3 23.50 -33.34 15.05
CA ALA A 3 22.46 -32.86 14.16
C ALA A 3 21.20 -32.62 15.01
N ALA A 4 20.77 -31.38 15.11
CA ALA A 4 19.49 -31.04 15.73
C ALA A 4 18.37 -31.76 14.95
N PRO A 5 17.37 -32.33 15.63
CA PRO A 5 16.31 -33.06 14.95
C PRO A 5 15.55 -32.10 14.03
N ASN A 6 15.38 -32.50 12.76
CA ASN A 6 14.47 -31.88 11.81
C ASN A 6 13.09 -31.79 12.48
N GLN A 7 12.73 -30.61 13.00
CA GLN A 7 11.38 -30.34 13.43
C GLN A 7 10.48 -30.53 12.22
N THR A 8 9.64 -31.55 12.28
CA THR A 8 8.63 -31.82 11.26
C THR A 8 7.78 -30.58 11.04
N ALA A 9 7.34 -30.35 9.81
CA ALA A 9 6.51 -29.21 9.43
C ALA A 9 5.25 -29.05 10.33
N ILE A 10 4.76 -30.17 10.89
CA ILE A 10 3.66 -30.25 11.86
C ILE A 10 4.04 -29.65 13.23
N ALA A 11 5.28 -29.80 13.69
CA ALA A 11 5.74 -29.29 14.99
C ALA A 11 5.73 -27.75 15.03
N VAL A 12 6.06 -27.10 13.91
CA VAL A 12 6.14 -25.64 13.82
C VAL A 12 4.75 -25.00 13.93
N LEU A 13 3.70 -25.60 13.37
CA LEU A 13 2.32 -25.06 13.49
C LEU A 13 1.77 -25.10 14.93
N ASN A 14 2.17 -26.11 15.71
CA ASN A 14 1.78 -26.20 17.13
C ASN A 14 2.38 -25.08 17.98
N GLU A 15 3.44 -24.40 17.50
CA GLU A 15 4.03 -23.24 18.17
C GLU A 15 3.19 -21.97 18.00
N TYR A 16 2.22 -21.97 17.07
CA TYR A 16 1.35 -20.83 16.74
C TYR A 16 -0.13 -21.14 16.99
N PRO A 17 -0.58 -21.20 18.26
CA PRO A 17 -1.98 -21.47 18.55
C PRO A 17 -2.88 -20.29 18.13
N PRO A 18 -4.11 -20.56 17.65
CA PRO A 18 -5.06 -19.54 17.20
C PRO A 18 -5.53 -18.59 18.33
N SER A 19 -5.31 -18.96 19.59
CA SER A 19 -5.57 -18.09 20.73
C SER A 19 -4.58 -16.91 20.82
N LYS A 20 -3.35 -17.07 20.31
CA LYS A 20 -2.27 -16.07 20.39
C LYS A 20 -1.96 -15.39 19.05
N PHE A 21 -2.26 -16.04 17.93
CA PHE A 21 -1.90 -15.58 16.58
C PHE A 21 -3.10 -15.57 15.65
N ASN A 22 -3.12 -14.61 14.72
CA ASN A 22 -4.03 -14.62 13.58
C ASN A 22 -3.37 -15.42 12.44
N LEU A 23 -3.76 -16.69 12.28
CA LEU A 23 -3.16 -17.60 11.30
C LEU A 23 -3.71 -17.31 9.90
N LEU A 24 -2.84 -16.86 8.99
CA LEU A 24 -3.16 -16.66 7.57
C LEU A 24 -2.66 -17.86 6.74
N ILE A 25 -3.02 -19.05 7.20
CA ILE A 25 -2.60 -20.32 6.56
C ILE A 25 -3.86 -20.99 6.03
N PRO A 26 -3.98 -21.22 4.71
CA PRO A 26 -5.20 -21.77 4.11
C PRO A 26 -5.42 -23.26 4.43
N VAL A 27 -4.60 -23.87 5.28
CA VAL A 27 -4.67 -25.30 5.64
C VAL A 27 -4.63 -25.52 7.15
N LYS A 28 -5.57 -26.30 7.69
CA LYS A 28 -5.62 -26.70 9.10
C LYS A 28 -4.64 -27.84 9.44
N THR A 29 -4.19 -28.56 8.42
CA THR A 29 -3.31 -29.72 8.54
C THR A 29 -2.30 -29.67 7.40
N MET A 30 -1.02 -29.69 7.73
CA MET A 30 0.05 -29.69 6.74
C MET A 30 0.53 -31.12 6.56
N GLN A 31 0.45 -31.65 5.34
CA GLN A 31 1.03 -32.95 5.01
C GLN A 31 2.56 -32.89 5.18
N GLU A 32 3.21 -34.02 5.44
CA GLU A 32 4.67 -34.07 5.56
C GLU A 32 5.30 -33.50 4.28
N ILE A 33 5.95 -32.35 4.45
CA ILE A 33 6.67 -31.68 3.38
C ILE A 33 7.98 -32.45 3.15
N SER A 34 8.33 -32.64 1.88
CA SER A 34 9.61 -33.26 1.49
C SER A 34 10.79 -32.59 2.23
N PRO A 35 11.82 -33.33 2.68
CA PRO A 35 13.00 -32.76 3.35
C PRO A 35 13.73 -31.67 2.55
N LEU A 36 13.47 -31.61 1.25
CA LEU A 36 13.98 -30.60 0.31
C LEU A 36 13.33 -29.23 0.47
N HIS A 37 12.26 -29.11 1.26
CA HIS A 37 11.49 -27.89 1.43
C HIS A 37 11.40 -27.52 2.92
N LYS A 38 11.45 -26.22 3.21
CA LYS A 38 11.35 -25.64 4.55
C LYS A 38 10.18 -24.68 4.58
N VAL A 39 9.35 -24.76 5.63
CA VAL A 39 8.30 -23.77 5.90
C VAL A 39 8.92 -22.60 6.64
N VAL A 40 8.68 -21.39 6.16
CA VAL A 40 9.03 -20.14 6.84
C VAL A 40 7.74 -19.49 7.32
N ILE A 41 7.68 -19.18 8.61
CA ILE A 41 6.56 -18.44 9.20
C ILE A 41 7.06 -17.05 9.58
N ASN A 42 6.48 -16.04 8.93
CA ASN A 42 6.72 -14.64 9.24
C ASN A 42 5.62 -14.14 10.18
N GLN A 43 6.02 -13.53 11.29
CA GLN A 43 5.10 -12.84 12.20
C GLN A 43 5.02 -11.36 11.82
N VAL A 44 3.81 -10.85 11.61
CA VAL A 44 3.55 -9.46 11.28
C VAL A 44 2.69 -8.85 12.38
N GLN A 45 3.23 -7.84 13.06
CA GLN A 45 2.47 -7.05 14.01
C GLN A 45 1.83 -5.87 13.27
N ILE A 46 0.52 -5.73 13.42
CA ILE A 46 -0.25 -4.58 12.95
C ILE A 46 -0.48 -3.66 14.15
N ASN A 47 -0.21 -2.36 13.99
CA ASN A 47 -0.50 -1.39 15.04
C ASN A 47 -2.01 -1.13 15.09
N PRO A 48 -2.72 -1.43 16.21
CA PRO A 48 -4.16 -1.22 16.32
C PRO A 48 -4.55 0.26 16.54
N ASP A 49 -3.59 1.17 16.75
CA ASP A 49 -3.89 2.58 16.92
C ASP A 49 -4.07 3.29 15.57
N PRO A 50 -5.28 3.80 15.26
CA PRO A 50 -5.55 4.50 14.01
C PRO A 50 -4.79 5.83 13.88
N LYS A 51 -4.30 6.42 14.98
CA LYS A 51 -3.62 7.73 14.96
C LYS A 51 -2.12 7.60 14.75
N SER A 52 -1.45 6.70 15.47
CA SER A 52 0.01 6.55 15.37
C SER A 52 0.46 5.56 14.29
N GLY A 53 -0.35 4.56 13.97
CA GLY A 53 0.10 3.39 13.23
C GLY A 53 0.03 3.49 11.71
N LYS A 54 -0.88 4.31 11.16
CA LYS A 54 -1.28 4.31 9.74
C LYS A 54 -1.55 2.89 9.16
N ASP A 55 -1.74 1.89 10.02
CA ASP A 55 -1.90 0.45 9.73
C ASP A 55 -3.36 0.01 9.80
N VAL A 56 -4.19 0.77 10.53
CA VAL A 56 -5.65 0.57 10.63
C VAL A 56 -6.42 1.88 10.65
N TYR A 57 -7.71 1.85 10.25
CA TYR A 57 -8.71 2.93 10.41
C TYR A 57 -9.86 2.43 11.24
N ALA A 58 -10.53 3.35 11.92
CA ALA A 58 -11.82 3.10 12.52
C ALA A 58 -12.91 3.13 11.45
N GLU A 59 -13.73 2.08 11.43
CA GLU A 59 -15.01 2.02 10.75
C GLU A 59 -16.12 2.58 11.66
N LYS A 60 -17.26 2.96 11.08
CA LYS A 60 -18.40 3.55 11.85
C LYS A 60 -18.92 2.66 12.97
N ASN A 61 -18.74 1.35 12.81
CA ASN A 61 -19.16 0.36 13.79
C ASN A 61 -18.23 0.31 15.02
N GLY A 62 -17.17 1.13 15.06
CA GLY A 62 -16.14 1.13 16.10
C GLY A 62 -15.09 0.03 15.93
N GLU A 63 -15.22 -0.80 14.91
CA GLU A 63 -14.24 -1.81 14.52
C GLU A 63 -13.12 -1.19 13.67
N LEU A 64 -12.00 -1.90 13.56
CA LEU A 64 -10.80 -1.44 12.87
C LEU A 64 -10.57 -2.22 11.58
N ALA A 65 -10.38 -1.53 10.47
CA ALA A 65 -10.06 -2.13 9.17
C ALA A 65 -8.61 -1.84 8.78
N LEU A 66 -8.01 -2.73 7.97
CA LEU A 66 -6.61 -2.61 7.55
C LEU A 66 -6.43 -1.57 6.43
N THR A 67 -5.39 -0.75 6.53
CA THR A 67 -5.02 0.22 5.48
C THR A 67 -4.26 -0.43 4.34
N LYS A 68 -4.00 0.34 3.28
CA LYS A 68 -2.99 0.00 2.25
C LYS A 68 -1.64 -0.37 2.85
N LYS A 69 -1.17 0.36 3.87
CA LYS A 69 0.13 0.12 4.53
C LYS A 69 0.09 -1.16 5.37
N GLY A 70 -1.00 -1.41 6.10
CA GLY A 70 -1.21 -2.65 6.83
C GLY A 70 -1.24 -3.87 5.90
N LEU A 71 -1.98 -3.78 4.80
CA LEU A 71 -2.04 -4.82 3.76
C LEU A 71 -0.68 -5.00 3.06
N ALA A 72 0.07 -3.92 2.80
CA ALA A 72 1.39 -4.01 2.20
C ALA A 72 2.41 -4.73 3.10
N LYS A 73 2.33 -4.56 4.43
CA LYS A 73 3.15 -5.33 5.37
C LYS A 73 2.86 -6.82 5.28
N LEU A 74 1.58 -7.20 5.22
CA LEU A 74 1.16 -8.59 5.05
C LEU A 74 1.59 -9.15 3.68
N MET A 75 1.41 -8.37 2.62
CA MET A 75 1.83 -8.72 1.26
C MET A 75 3.34 -9.03 1.18
N ALA A 76 4.17 -8.18 1.78
CA ALA A 76 5.61 -8.37 1.84
C ALA A 76 6.00 -9.62 2.66
N ALA A 77 5.34 -9.83 3.80
CA ALA A 77 5.58 -11.00 4.63
C ALA A 77 5.14 -12.32 3.98
N ALA A 78 4.11 -12.26 3.14
CA ALA A 78 3.58 -13.38 2.37
C ALA A 78 4.35 -13.67 1.08
N ASN A 79 5.34 -12.84 0.70
CA ASN A 79 6.03 -12.93 -0.58
C ASN A 79 5.06 -12.95 -1.78
N ILE A 80 3.97 -12.18 -1.68
CA ILE A 80 2.99 -12.02 -2.77
C ILE A 80 3.56 -11.09 -3.84
N GLN A 81 3.35 -11.44 -5.10
CA GLN A 81 3.82 -10.66 -6.24
C GLN A 81 2.64 -10.12 -7.05
N VAL A 82 2.71 -8.85 -7.46
CA VAL A 82 1.78 -8.30 -8.45
C VAL A 82 2.26 -8.75 -9.82
N VAL A 83 1.42 -9.51 -10.53
CA VAL A 83 1.74 -10.05 -11.86
C VAL A 83 1.31 -9.11 -12.96
N ASP A 84 0.11 -8.55 -12.82
CA ASP A 84 -0.48 -7.63 -13.80
C ASP A 84 -1.32 -6.57 -13.07
N SER A 85 -1.24 -5.33 -13.56
CA SER A 85 -2.07 -4.23 -13.12
C SER A 85 -2.39 -3.38 -14.35
N ARG A 86 -3.67 -3.33 -14.72
CA ARG A 86 -4.09 -2.64 -15.95
C ARG A 86 -5.48 -2.00 -15.83
N PRO A 87 -5.69 -0.86 -16.49
CA PRO A 87 -7.02 -0.30 -16.63
C PRO A 87 -7.89 -1.23 -17.49
N VAL A 88 -9.15 -1.36 -17.10
CA VAL A 88 -10.16 -2.09 -17.87
C VAL A 88 -11.33 -1.18 -18.19
N THR A 89 -12.09 -1.53 -19.22
CA THR A 89 -13.26 -0.74 -19.61
C THR A 89 -14.34 -0.87 -18.52
N PRO A 90 -14.89 0.25 -18.00
CA PRO A 90 -16.02 0.20 -17.07
C PRO A 90 -17.23 -0.53 -17.65
N GLN A 91 -18.06 -1.16 -16.82
CA GLN A 91 -19.20 -1.97 -17.26
C GLN A 91 -20.18 -1.21 -18.16
N LYS A 92 -20.49 0.05 -17.83
CA LYS A 92 -21.38 0.88 -18.67
C LYS A 92 -20.76 1.12 -20.05
N CYS A 93 -19.45 1.37 -20.10
CA CYS A 93 -18.70 1.53 -21.34
C CYS A 93 -18.61 0.22 -22.13
N GLN A 94 -18.45 -0.94 -21.46
CA GLN A 94 -18.50 -2.25 -22.10
C GLN A 94 -19.85 -2.51 -22.76
N ARG A 95 -20.95 -2.22 -22.06
CA ARG A 95 -22.31 -2.34 -22.61
C ARG A 95 -22.52 -1.43 -23.82
N CYS A 96 -22.04 -0.19 -23.76
CA CYS A 96 -22.08 0.71 -24.91
C CYS A 96 -21.28 0.16 -26.11
N ALA A 97 -20.09 -0.38 -25.86
CA ALA A 97 -19.27 -1.01 -26.89
C ALA A 97 -19.94 -2.26 -27.50
N GLU A 98 -20.62 -3.05 -26.68
CA GLU A 98 -21.37 -4.23 -27.13
C GLU A 98 -22.57 -3.83 -28.00
N VAL A 99 -23.35 -2.83 -27.58
CA VAL A 99 -24.46 -2.29 -28.38
C VAL A 99 -23.95 -1.71 -29.69
N ALA A 100 -22.84 -0.98 -29.67
CA ALA A 100 -22.22 -0.45 -30.89
C ALA A 100 -21.76 -1.57 -31.84
N ARG A 101 -21.22 -2.67 -31.30
CA ARG A 101 -20.82 -3.85 -32.08
C ARG A 101 -22.02 -4.53 -32.75
N GLN A 102 -23.15 -4.64 -32.05
CA GLN A 102 -24.37 -5.26 -32.57
C GLN A 102 -25.10 -4.36 -33.59
N THR A 103 -25.22 -3.06 -33.29
CA THR A 103 -25.96 -2.10 -34.13
C THR A 103 -25.13 -1.49 -35.25
N ARG A 104 -23.80 -1.68 -35.22
CA ARG A 104 -22.80 -1.00 -36.08
C ARG A 104 -22.87 0.52 -36.03
N MET A 105 -23.48 1.06 -34.97
CA MET A 105 -23.62 2.51 -34.77
C MET A 105 -22.59 2.96 -33.73
N ALA A 106 -21.81 3.99 -34.05
CA ALA A 106 -20.80 4.50 -33.14
C ALA A 106 -21.46 5.09 -31.87
N PRO A 107 -20.98 4.74 -30.67
CA PRO A 107 -21.46 5.35 -29.45
C PRO A 107 -20.98 6.81 -29.37
N ARG A 108 -21.82 7.71 -28.86
CA ARG A 108 -21.41 9.09 -28.53
C ARG A 108 -20.64 9.08 -27.21
N CYS A 109 -19.40 8.60 -27.25
CA CYS A 109 -18.51 8.62 -26.10
C CYS A 109 -18.14 10.07 -25.74
N GLY A 110 -18.06 10.37 -24.43
CA GLY A 110 -17.71 11.70 -23.91
C GLY A 110 -18.90 12.48 -23.35
N ASP A 111 -20.09 12.31 -23.93
CA ASP A 111 -21.31 13.02 -23.50
C ASP A 111 -22.14 12.24 -22.47
N CYS A 112 -21.74 11.02 -22.12
CA CYS A 112 -22.47 10.19 -21.15
C CYS A 112 -22.06 10.54 -19.71
N PRO A 113 -22.97 10.44 -18.72
CA PRO A 113 -22.66 10.69 -17.30
C PRO A 113 -21.55 9.79 -16.71
N SER A 114 -21.23 8.70 -17.40
CA SER A 114 -20.22 7.71 -17.02
C SER A 114 -18.91 7.84 -17.79
N SER A 115 -18.68 8.97 -18.44
CA SER A 115 -17.44 9.25 -19.17
C SER A 115 -16.22 9.28 -18.24
N ASP A 116 -16.40 9.67 -16.99
CA ASP A 116 -15.33 9.77 -15.99
C ASP A 116 -15.13 8.50 -15.15
N ASP A 117 -16.01 7.50 -15.28
CA ASP A 117 -15.94 6.23 -14.55
C ASP A 117 -14.64 5.48 -14.89
N VAL A 118 -14.01 4.89 -13.87
CA VAL A 118 -12.73 4.18 -14.01
C VAL A 118 -12.84 2.77 -13.47
N ALA A 119 -12.29 1.81 -14.19
CA ALA A 119 -12.15 0.44 -13.72
C ALA A 119 -10.70 -0.05 -13.86
N TYR A 120 -10.24 -0.81 -12.87
CA TYR A 120 -8.91 -1.39 -12.83
C TYR A 120 -8.98 -2.87 -12.48
N GLN A 121 -8.08 -3.65 -13.07
CA GLN A 121 -7.93 -5.06 -12.80
C GLN A 121 -6.50 -5.34 -12.35
N VAL A 122 -6.37 -6.00 -11.20
CA VAL A 122 -5.08 -6.37 -10.61
C VAL A 122 -5.05 -7.87 -10.41
N THR A 123 -3.96 -8.50 -10.87
CA THR A 123 -3.71 -9.93 -10.68
C THR A 123 -2.48 -10.12 -9.80
N ILE A 124 -2.61 -10.88 -8.72
CA ILE A 124 -1.54 -11.21 -7.79
C ILE A 124 -1.29 -12.72 -7.74
N ALA A 125 -0.05 -13.09 -7.45
CA ALA A 125 0.40 -14.46 -7.24
C ALA A 125 0.74 -14.68 -5.77
N VAL A 126 0.10 -15.68 -5.16
CA VAL A 126 0.27 -16.06 -3.75
C VAL A 126 1.00 -17.40 -3.69
N PRO A 127 2.12 -17.51 -2.97
CA PRO A 127 2.81 -18.78 -2.80
C PRO A 127 2.05 -19.68 -1.82
N GLU A 128 1.73 -20.91 -2.22
CA GLU A 128 1.08 -21.89 -1.36
C GLU A 128 2.09 -22.82 -0.69
N PRO A 129 1.74 -23.43 0.47
CA PRO A 129 2.58 -24.42 1.13
C PRO A 129 2.86 -25.68 0.28
N SER A 130 2.07 -25.94 -0.75
CA SER A 130 2.31 -26.99 -1.75
C SER A 130 3.48 -26.66 -2.70
N GLY A 131 4.00 -25.44 -2.69
CA GLY A 131 5.01 -24.95 -3.64
C GLY A 131 4.41 -24.45 -4.96
N THR A 132 3.08 -24.47 -5.11
CA THR A 132 2.35 -23.89 -6.24
C THR A 132 2.05 -22.41 -6.00
N TRP A 133 1.71 -21.70 -7.08
CA TRP A 133 1.22 -20.32 -7.01
C TRP A 133 -0.28 -20.30 -7.25
N ARG A 134 -1.03 -19.68 -6.34
CA ARG A 134 -2.44 -19.36 -6.54
C ARG A 134 -2.55 -17.97 -7.14
N MET A 135 -3.31 -17.85 -8.23
CA MET A 135 -3.54 -16.57 -8.88
C MET A 135 -4.86 -15.99 -8.39
N VAL A 136 -4.85 -14.73 -7.96
CA VAL A 136 -6.07 -14.01 -7.57
C VAL A 136 -6.16 -12.76 -8.43
N ARG A 137 -7.27 -12.62 -9.14
CA ARG A 137 -7.56 -11.47 -10.00
C ARG A 137 -8.74 -10.73 -9.41
N ALA A 138 -8.56 -9.46 -9.08
CA ALA A 138 -9.63 -8.61 -8.61
C ALA A 138 -9.86 -7.45 -9.58
N THR A 139 -11.13 -7.15 -9.81
CA THR A 139 -11.54 -5.98 -10.59
C THR A 139 -12.27 -5.01 -9.68
N LYS A 140 -11.92 -3.72 -9.74
CA LYS A 140 -12.67 -2.65 -9.08
C LYS A 140 -13.11 -1.61 -10.09
N GLU A 141 -14.35 -1.16 -9.96
CA GLU A 141 -14.90 -0.02 -10.70
C GLU A 141 -15.28 1.09 -9.72
N ILE A 142 -14.94 2.33 -10.07
CA ILE A 142 -15.34 3.55 -9.38
C ILE A 142 -16.32 4.30 -10.28
N ARG A 143 -17.53 4.49 -9.78
CA ARG A 143 -18.57 5.30 -10.42
C ARG A 143 -18.49 6.72 -9.87
N VAL A 144 -17.96 7.65 -10.65
CA VAL A 144 -17.59 9.00 -10.17
C VAL A 144 -18.81 9.78 -9.67
N GLU A 145 -19.96 9.61 -10.29
CA GLU A 145 -21.20 10.26 -9.87
C GLU A 145 -21.68 9.79 -8.48
N GLU A 146 -21.47 8.51 -8.16
CA GLU A 146 -21.83 7.95 -6.85
C GLU A 146 -20.85 8.41 -5.78
N GLU A 147 -19.56 8.42 -6.09
CA GLU A 147 -18.51 8.94 -5.20
C GLU A 147 -18.71 10.43 -4.90
N ARG A 148 -19.06 11.24 -5.91
CA ARG A 148 -19.34 12.67 -5.73
C ARG A 148 -20.48 12.94 -4.74
N LYS A 149 -21.48 12.05 -4.68
CA LYS A 149 -22.59 12.17 -3.72
C LYS A 149 -22.19 11.82 -2.29
N ARG A 150 -21.09 11.08 -2.12
CA ARG A 150 -20.62 10.56 -0.82
C ARG A 150 -19.58 11.47 -0.15
N MET A 151 -18.88 12.30 -0.93
CA MET A 151 -17.82 13.17 -0.43
C MET A 151 -18.19 14.65 -0.53
N THR A 152 -17.53 15.48 0.28
CA THR A 152 -17.66 16.94 0.16
C THR A 152 -16.99 17.43 -1.12
N GLU A 153 -17.40 18.59 -1.64
CA GLU A 153 -16.86 19.12 -2.91
C GLU A 153 -15.33 19.29 -2.88
N LYS A 154 -14.78 19.71 -1.73
CA LYS A 154 -13.32 19.87 -1.56
C LYS A 154 -12.57 18.53 -1.63
N GLN A 155 -13.16 17.48 -1.08
CA GLN A 155 -12.59 16.12 -1.16
C GLN A 155 -12.67 15.60 -2.59
N PHE A 156 -13.76 15.91 -3.30
CA PHE A 156 -13.93 15.53 -4.70
C PHE A 156 -12.89 16.18 -5.61
N GLU A 157 -12.61 17.47 -5.43
CA GLU A 157 -11.56 18.19 -6.18
C GLU A 157 -10.17 17.55 -6.00
N GLN A 158 -9.87 17.01 -4.81
CA GLN A 158 -8.63 16.30 -4.53
C GLN A 158 -8.63 14.88 -5.08
N PHE A 159 -9.75 14.17 -4.99
CA PHE A 159 -9.90 12.78 -5.44
C PHE A 159 -9.90 12.64 -6.97
N PHE A 160 -10.59 13.54 -7.67
CA PHE A 160 -10.89 13.40 -9.10
C PHE A 160 -9.64 13.24 -10.00
N PRO A 161 -8.53 13.98 -9.79
CA PRO A 161 -7.28 13.77 -10.54
C PRO A 161 -6.64 12.40 -10.28
N PHE A 162 -6.70 11.90 -9.04
CA PHE A 162 -6.06 10.64 -8.62
C PHE A 162 -7.00 9.44 -8.66
N ARG A 163 -8.22 9.58 -9.22
CA ARG A 163 -9.25 8.52 -9.23
C ARG A 163 -8.74 7.20 -9.81
N THR A 164 -7.84 7.24 -10.79
CA THR A 164 -7.22 6.05 -11.39
C THR A 164 -6.31 5.32 -10.40
N GLU A 165 -5.47 6.05 -9.67
CA GLU A 165 -4.55 5.49 -8.66
C GLU A 165 -5.32 4.94 -7.45
N HIS A 166 -6.39 5.63 -7.06
CA HIS A 166 -7.30 5.12 -6.03
C HIS A 166 -8.01 3.84 -6.50
N CYS A 167 -8.46 3.78 -7.77
CA CYS A 167 -9.10 2.59 -8.33
C CYS A 167 -8.13 1.39 -8.36
N GLU A 168 -6.90 1.59 -8.81
CA GLU A 168 -5.84 0.57 -8.79
C GLU A 168 -5.55 0.09 -7.37
N THR A 169 -5.39 1.01 -6.42
CA THR A 169 -5.13 0.68 -5.01
C THR A 169 -6.29 -0.12 -4.40
N LYS A 170 -7.55 0.26 -4.68
CA LYS A 170 -8.72 -0.48 -4.20
C LYS A 170 -8.80 -1.88 -4.81
N ALA A 171 -8.51 -2.05 -6.11
CA ALA A 171 -8.44 -3.36 -6.76
C ALA A 171 -7.35 -4.26 -6.16
N LEU A 172 -6.16 -3.71 -5.88
CA LEU A 172 -5.08 -4.44 -5.20
C LEU A 172 -5.49 -4.87 -3.78
N ASN A 173 -6.07 -3.96 -3.00
CA ASN A 173 -6.53 -4.27 -1.63
C ASN A 173 -7.58 -5.39 -1.62
N ARG A 174 -8.50 -5.37 -2.59
CA ARG A 174 -9.49 -6.44 -2.80
C ARG A 174 -8.81 -7.78 -3.10
N ALA A 175 -7.86 -7.80 -4.04
CA ALA A 175 -7.10 -9.02 -4.34
C ALA A 175 -6.36 -9.55 -3.10
N LEU A 176 -5.71 -8.67 -2.33
CA LEU A 176 -4.96 -9.04 -1.12
C LEU A 176 -5.84 -9.61 -0.01
N ARG A 177 -7.03 -9.05 0.20
CA ARG A 177 -7.98 -9.55 1.20
C ARG A 177 -8.45 -10.96 0.88
N GLU A 178 -8.76 -11.24 -0.38
CA GLU A 178 -9.14 -12.58 -0.83
C GLU A 178 -7.95 -13.56 -0.84
N ALA A 179 -6.77 -13.07 -1.26
CA ALA A 179 -5.55 -13.87 -1.29
C ALA A 179 -5.13 -14.36 0.10
N LEU A 180 -5.32 -13.55 1.13
CA LEU A 180 -4.95 -13.85 2.50
C LEU A 180 -6.13 -14.30 3.37
N MET A 181 -7.34 -14.35 2.80
CA MET A 181 -8.59 -14.68 3.52
C MET A 181 -8.80 -13.79 4.76
N LEU A 182 -8.58 -12.48 4.59
CA LEU A 182 -8.69 -11.50 5.67
C LEU A 182 -10.15 -11.12 5.93
N SER A 183 -10.51 -11.01 7.21
CA SER A 183 -11.76 -10.37 7.61
C SER A 183 -11.79 -8.89 7.18
N PRO A 184 -12.97 -8.34 6.87
CA PRO A 184 -13.12 -6.94 6.49
C PRO A 184 -12.75 -5.99 7.63
N THR A 185 -13.16 -6.33 8.85
CA THR A 185 -12.97 -5.56 10.07
C THR A 185 -12.43 -6.46 11.20
N TYR A 186 -11.78 -5.84 12.18
CA TYR A 186 -11.19 -6.48 13.34
C TYR A 186 -11.44 -5.66 14.60
N THR A 187 -11.51 -6.33 15.74
CA THR A 187 -11.45 -5.65 17.04
C THR A 187 -10.01 -5.28 17.40
N ALA A 188 -9.82 -4.26 18.25
CA ALA A 188 -8.48 -3.89 18.74
C ALA A 188 -7.77 -5.06 19.46
N ALA A 189 -8.53 -5.93 20.15
CA ALA A 189 -7.99 -7.11 20.82
C ALA A 189 -7.51 -8.20 19.83
N GLU A 190 -8.16 -8.32 18.66
CA GLU A 190 -7.72 -9.24 17.61
C GLU A 190 -6.47 -8.73 16.91
N LEU A 191 -6.38 -7.43 16.65
CA LEU A 191 -5.21 -6.81 16.00
C LEU A 191 -3.96 -6.78 16.88
N GLN A 192 -4.13 -6.87 18.21
CA GLN A 192 -2.99 -7.09 19.11
C GLN A 192 -2.30 -8.43 18.88
N LYS A 193 -3.03 -9.43 18.35
CA LYS A 193 -2.43 -10.71 18.00
C LYS A 193 -1.64 -10.56 16.69
N PRO A 194 -0.36 -10.95 16.65
CA PRO A 194 0.41 -10.93 15.41
C PRO A 194 -0.19 -11.88 14.38
N PHE A 195 -0.14 -11.47 13.12
CA PHE A 195 -0.49 -12.30 11.98
C PHE A 195 0.67 -13.23 11.67
N ALA A 196 0.40 -14.52 11.50
CA ALA A 196 1.39 -15.50 11.11
C ALA A 196 1.13 -15.92 9.66
N VAL A 197 2.08 -15.60 8.79
CA VAL A 197 2.04 -15.91 7.37
C VAL A 197 3.05 -17.00 7.08
N ALA A 198 2.62 -18.10 6.47
CA ALA A 198 3.48 -19.22 6.13
C ALA A 198 3.65 -19.36 4.61
N TYR A 199 4.88 -19.56 4.17
CA TYR A 199 5.19 -19.96 2.80
C TYR A 199 6.33 -20.97 2.79
N VAL A 200 6.46 -21.71 1.68
CA VAL A 200 7.46 -22.77 1.54
C VAL A 200 8.62 -22.30 0.68
N VAL A 201 9.83 -22.53 1.17
CA VAL A 201 11.08 -22.25 0.45
C VAL A 201 11.88 -23.54 0.27
N PRO A 202 12.68 -23.63 -0.80
CA PRO A 202 13.70 -24.67 -0.91
C PRO A 202 14.62 -24.70 0.31
N ASN A 203 14.88 -25.89 0.83
CA ASN A 203 15.80 -26.09 1.94
C ASN A 203 17.25 -25.97 1.44
N MET A 204 17.82 -24.78 1.59
CA MET A 204 19.22 -24.50 1.25
C MET A 204 20.22 -25.18 2.20
N ALA A 205 19.80 -25.90 3.25
CA ALA A 205 20.73 -26.70 4.04
C ALA A 205 21.26 -27.91 3.24
N ASP A 206 20.45 -28.45 2.33
CA ASP A 206 20.79 -29.61 1.53
C ASP A 206 21.80 -29.26 0.41
N PRO A 207 22.91 -30.00 0.28
CA PRO A 207 23.95 -29.71 -0.71
C PRO A 207 23.49 -29.93 -2.16
N ASP A 208 22.55 -30.83 -2.41
CA ASP A 208 22.06 -31.10 -3.76
C ASP A 208 21.01 -30.07 -4.17
N MET A 209 20.17 -29.62 -3.23
CA MET A 209 19.28 -28.48 -3.50
C MET A 209 20.05 -27.19 -3.76
N LYS A 210 21.11 -26.92 -2.99
CA LYS A 210 22.04 -25.80 -3.24
C LYS A 210 22.62 -25.83 -4.65
N LYS A 211 23.11 -26.99 -5.11
CA LYS A 211 23.66 -27.16 -6.47
C LYS A 211 22.59 -26.94 -7.53
N ALA A 212 21.38 -27.48 -7.34
CA ALA A 212 20.28 -27.33 -8.30
C ALA A 212 19.84 -25.86 -8.43
N VAL A 213 19.69 -25.15 -7.31
CA VAL A 213 19.34 -23.72 -7.31
C VAL A 213 20.48 -22.88 -7.91
N ALA A 214 21.73 -23.15 -7.55
CA ALA A 214 22.89 -22.45 -8.11
C ALA A 214 23.03 -22.66 -9.63
N ALA A 215 22.78 -23.87 -10.12
CA ALA A 215 22.81 -24.18 -11.55
C ALA A 215 21.71 -23.40 -12.31
N ARG A 216 20.48 -23.34 -11.76
CA ARG A 216 19.41 -22.54 -12.35
C ARG A 216 19.71 -21.04 -12.32
N TYR A 217 20.23 -20.54 -11.21
CA TYR A 217 20.58 -19.13 -11.08
C TYR A 217 21.69 -18.72 -12.06
N ALA A 218 22.74 -19.54 -12.18
CA ALA A 218 23.82 -19.30 -13.14
C ALA A 218 23.31 -19.30 -14.59
N GLY A 219 22.41 -20.22 -14.95
CA GLY A 219 21.75 -20.22 -16.26
C GLY A 219 20.95 -18.95 -16.52
N SER A 220 20.15 -18.50 -15.55
CA SER A 220 19.36 -17.26 -15.68
C SER A 220 20.24 -16.01 -15.82
N VAL A 221 21.36 -15.93 -15.09
CA VAL A 221 22.29 -14.79 -15.21
C VAL A 221 22.95 -14.75 -16.59
N ILE A 222 23.26 -15.91 -17.18
CA ILE A 222 23.78 -15.99 -18.55
C ILE A 222 22.69 -15.55 -19.55
N ASP A 223 21.44 -15.91 -19.35
CA ASP A 223 20.34 -15.48 -20.22
C ASP A 223 20.06 -13.96 -20.13
N LEU A 224 20.14 -13.37 -18.92
CA LEU A 224 19.86 -11.95 -18.67
C LEU A 224 21.05 -11.03 -18.97
N PHE A 225 22.28 -11.45 -18.67
CA PHE A 225 23.48 -10.60 -18.73
C PHE A 225 24.55 -11.11 -19.71
N GLY A 226 24.38 -12.31 -20.27
CA GLY A 226 25.25 -12.81 -21.32
C GLY A 226 25.04 -12.00 -22.59
N VAL A 227 26.12 -11.42 -23.11
CA VAL A 227 26.17 -10.72 -24.40
C VAL A 227 25.59 -11.65 -25.48
N GLN A 228 24.37 -11.35 -25.91
CA GLN A 228 23.74 -12.00 -27.04
C GLN A 228 24.54 -11.65 -28.30
N THR A 229 25.40 -12.56 -28.77
CA THR A 229 25.52 -12.73 -30.21
C THR A 229 24.12 -13.06 -30.70
N ARG A 230 23.40 -12.04 -31.18
CA ARG A 230 22.10 -12.17 -31.84
C ARG A 230 22.25 -13.10 -33.04
N ARG A 231 22.03 -14.38 -32.82
CA ARG A 231 21.59 -15.34 -33.83
C ARG A 231 20.45 -16.15 -33.22
N GLY A 232 19.23 -15.75 -33.57
CA GLY A 232 18.11 -16.69 -33.69
C GLY A 232 17.35 -17.15 -32.45
N HIS A 233 17.51 -16.56 -31.25
CA HIS A 233 16.72 -16.95 -30.07
C HIS A 233 15.34 -16.26 -29.97
N GLY A 234 14.69 -16.00 -31.11
CA GLY A 234 13.31 -15.52 -31.14
C GLY A 234 12.25 -16.63 -30.98
N ASP A 235 12.64 -17.90 -31.12
CA ASP A 235 11.67 -19.00 -31.31
C ASP A 235 11.55 -19.97 -30.11
N GLN A 236 12.52 -19.98 -29.19
CA GLN A 236 12.53 -20.92 -28.06
C GLN A 236 11.83 -20.43 -26.78
N LEU A 237 11.56 -19.12 -26.67
CA LEU A 237 10.64 -18.62 -25.65
C LEU A 237 9.19 -18.87 -26.06
N GLN A 238 8.89 -18.93 -27.37
CA GLN A 238 7.54 -19.13 -27.87
C GLN A 238 7.14 -20.62 -27.93
N GLN A 239 8.08 -21.54 -28.20
CA GLN A 239 7.77 -22.98 -28.22
C GLN A 239 7.49 -23.61 -26.85
N ARG A 240 7.95 -23.01 -25.74
CA ARG A 240 7.59 -23.47 -24.38
C ARG A 240 6.12 -23.21 -24.03
N TYR A 241 5.44 -22.33 -24.77
CA TYR A 241 4.01 -22.08 -24.61
C TYR A 241 3.14 -22.89 -25.58
N LEU A 242 3.73 -23.69 -26.48
CA LEU A 242 2.98 -24.34 -27.57
C LEU A 242 2.86 -25.86 -27.45
N THR A 243 3.58 -26.53 -26.54
CA THR A 243 3.55 -28.01 -26.44
C THR A 243 3.38 -28.57 -25.02
N GLY A 244 2.78 -27.82 -24.11
CA GLY A 244 2.37 -28.36 -22.82
C GLY A 244 1.00 -27.81 -22.48
N GLU A 245 0.06 -28.69 -22.18
CA GLU A 245 -1.13 -28.33 -21.43
C GLU A 245 -0.66 -27.70 -20.13
N VAL A 246 -0.49 -26.37 -20.12
CA VAL A 246 -0.30 -25.62 -18.89
C VAL A 246 -1.64 -25.73 -18.20
N GLU A 247 -1.76 -26.64 -17.24
CA GLU A 247 -2.77 -26.53 -16.19
C GLU A 247 -2.66 -25.09 -15.70
N GLN A 248 -3.60 -24.25 -16.12
CA GLN A 248 -3.62 -22.86 -15.71
C GLN A 248 -3.68 -22.91 -14.18
N PRO A 249 -2.76 -22.23 -13.47
CA PRO A 249 -2.82 -22.21 -12.03
C PRO A 249 -4.22 -21.76 -11.61
N PRO A 250 -4.80 -22.37 -10.56
CA PRO A 250 -6.17 -22.06 -10.15
C PRO A 250 -6.28 -20.54 -9.96
N MET A 251 -7.12 -19.93 -10.81
CA MET A 251 -7.35 -18.49 -10.83
C MET A 251 -8.68 -18.19 -10.17
N VAL A 252 -8.62 -17.45 -9.06
CA VAL A 252 -9.82 -16.88 -8.44
C VAL A 252 -10.06 -15.53 -9.11
N GLU A 253 -11.18 -15.40 -9.82
CA GLU A 253 -11.60 -14.13 -10.43
C GLU A 253 -12.68 -13.49 -9.56
N ILE A 254 -12.40 -12.28 -9.10
CA ILE A 254 -13.30 -11.47 -8.30
C ILE A 254 -13.87 -10.35 -9.19
N GLY A 255 -15.18 -10.39 -9.38
CA GLY A 255 -15.89 -9.47 -10.26
C GLY A 255 -16.04 -8.06 -9.66
N PRO A 256 -16.29 -7.04 -10.50
CA PRO A 256 -16.50 -5.66 -10.05
C PRO A 256 -17.79 -5.45 -9.23
N ASP A 257 -18.78 -6.33 -9.36
CA ASP A 257 -20.07 -6.26 -8.65
C ASP A 257 -20.15 -7.17 -7.42
N GLU A 258 -19.14 -8.01 -7.17
CA GLU A 258 -19.12 -8.76 -5.91
C GLU A 258 -18.86 -7.76 -4.78
N PRO A 259 -19.74 -7.62 -3.80
CA PRO A 259 -19.50 -6.70 -2.71
C PRO A 259 -18.27 -7.15 -1.92
N ASP A 260 -17.30 -6.27 -1.73
CA ASP A 260 -16.43 -6.42 -0.56
C ASP A 260 -17.30 -6.10 0.66
N GLU A 261 -17.44 -7.02 1.63
CA GLU A 261 -18.12 -6.71 2.90
C GLU A 261 -17.48 -5.48 3.59
N ALA A 262 -16.19 -5.23 3.35
CA ALA A 262 -15.47 -4.02 3.76
C ALA A 262 -15.91 -2.75 3.02
N ASP A 263 -16.36 -2.84 1.76
CA ASP A 263 -16.81 -1.68 0.99
C ASP A 263 -18.15 -1.13 1.48
N TYR A 264 -19.01 -1.94 2.12
CA TYR A 264 -20.26 -1.46 2.71
C TYR A 264 -20.05 -0.55 3.92
N GLN A 265 -18.88 -0.60 4.57
CA GLN A 265 -18.61 0.14 5.80
C GLN A 265 -17.70 1.36 5.60
N LEU A 266 -16.82 1.32 4.58
CA LEU A 266 -16.05 2.43 4.01
C LEU A 266 -16.86 3.66 3.54
N MET A 267 -18.19 3.66 3.74
CA MET A 267 -19.14 4.34 2.87
C MET A 267 -19.73 5.68 3.35
N ASP A 268 -19.41 6.21 4.55
CA ASP A 268 -19.80 7.61 4.91
C ASP A 268 -18.85 8.31 5.91
N GLU A 269 -17.54 8.08 5.89
CA GLU A 269 -16.65 9.05 6.56
C GLU A 269 -15.33 9.21 5.83
N GLU A 270 -14.76 10.40 5.98
CA GLU A 270 -13.64 10.98 5.26
C GLU A 270 -12.53 9.95 4.95
N LEU A 271 -11.96 10.06 3.74
CA LEU A 271 -10.73 9.38 3.32
C LEU A 271 -9.85 9.08 4.54
N PRO A 272 -9.57 7.81 4.86
CA PRO A 272 -8.99 7.44 6.13
C PRO A 272 -7.66 8.17 6.38
N PRO A 273 -7.28 8.52 7.63
CA PRO A 273 -6.21 9.48 7.95
C PRO A 273 -4.82 9.27 7.32
N TRP A 274 -4.53 8.11 6.71
CA TRP A 274 -3.29 7.89 5.94
C TRP A 274 -3.37 8.29 4.47
N GLU A 275 -4.55 8.60 3.95
CA GLU A 275 -4.73 9.43 2.76
C GLU A 275 -4.63 10.93 3.12
N GLN A 276 -4.63 11.27 4.42
CA GLN A 276 -4.54 12.64 4.92
C GLN A 276 -3.13 13.09 5.35
N ASP A 277 -2.08 12.27 5.22
CA ASP A 277 -0.70 12.71 5.46
C ASP A 277 0.29 12.09 4.44
N GLU A 278 1.06 12.85 3.64
CA GLU A 278 1.66 14.13 4.04
C GLU A 278 1.46 15.33 3.09
N PRO A 279 1.28 16.51 3.71
CA PRO A 279 1.20 17.83 3.09
C PRO A 279 2.55 18.29 2.53
N ALA A 280 2.49 19.28 1.65
CA ALA A 280 3.63 20.17 1.41
C ALA A 280 4.16 20.62 2.77
N ALA A 281 5.45 20.36 3.01
CA ALA A 281 6.21 20.75 4.19
C ALA A 281 5.54 21.93 4.92
N GLU A 282 4.94 21.65 6.07
CA GLU A 282 4.70 22.71 7.03
C GLU A 282 6.06 23.34 7.28
N MET A 283 6.26 24.53 6.73
CA MET A 283 7.32 25.42 7.14
C MET A 283 7.22 25.45 8.66
N THR A 284 8.21 24.86 9.31
CA THR A 284 8.48 25.12 10.72
C THR A 284 8.37 26.63 10.86
N GLN A 285 7.33 27.11 11.56
CA GLN A 285 7.26 28.51 11.92
C GLN A 285 8.50 28.74 12.76
N ASP A 286 9.52 29.35 12.16
CA ASP A 286 10.80 29.58 12.79
C ASP A 286 10.51 30.26 14.13
N ILE A 287 10.87 29.60 15.22
CA ILE A 287 10.73 30.17 16.56
C ILE A 287 11.73 31.32 16.65
N ILE A 288 11.27 32.54 16.35
CA ILE A 288 12.10 33.74 16.38
C ILE A 288 12.28 34.14 17.85
N ALA A 289 13.46 33.85 18.41
CA ALA A 289 13.83 34.23 19.77
C ALA A 289 14.58 35.57 19.81
N CYS A 290 14.38 36.33 20.89
CA CYS A 290 15.09 37.58 21.17
C CYS A 290 16.53 37.32 21.63
N GLU A 291 17.54 37.93 20.99
CA GLU A 291 18.95 37.82 21.41
C GLU A 291 19.28 38.56 22.71
N GLY A 292 18.40 39.49 23.15
CA GLY A 292 18.62 40.28 24.35
C GLY A 292 18.11 39.62 25.65
N CYS A 293 16.98 38.93 25.58
CA CYS A 293 16.33 38.31 26.75
C CYS A 293 16.01 36.82 26.57
N GLY A 294 16.25 36.24 25.40
CA GLY A 294 15.96 34.83 25.11
C GLY A 294 14.48 34.48 24.97
N GLN A 295 13.56 35.45 25.10
CA GLN A 295 12.12 35.21 24.99
C GLN A 295 11.69 35.05 23.54
N GLU A 296 10.75 34.14 23.30
CA GLU A 296 10.10 33.94 22.00
C GLU A 296 9.28 35.18 21.63
N ILE A 297 9.47 35.68 20.40
CA ILE A 297 8.78 36.86 19.90
C ILE A 297 7.39 36.42 19.41
N SER A 298 6.38 36.60 20.25
CA SER A 298 4.99 36.41 19.86
C SER A 298 4.41 37.64 19.16
N ALA A 299 3.37 37.45 18.35
CA ALA A 299 2.64 38.55 17.72
C ALA A 299 2.12 39.54 18.77
N THR A 300 2.33 40.84 18.55
CA THR A 300 1.87 41.89 19.48
C THR A 300 1.08 42.93 18.70
N GLY A 301 -0.23 43.02 18.94
CA GLY A 301 -1.12 43.94 18.22
C GLY A 301 -1.17 43.63 16.71
N SER A 302 -0.97 44.64 15.87
CA SER A 302 -0.98 44.51 14.40
C SER A 302 0.35 44.05 13.79
N TRP A 303 1.33 43.64 14.60
CA TRP A 303 2.67 43.27 14.15
C TRP A 303 2.90 41.76 14.24
N SER A 304 3.27 41.13 13.13
CA SER A 304 3.68 39.72 13.07
C SER A 304 5.09 39.52 13.64
N PRO A 305 5.43 38.32 14.14
CA PRO A 305 6.78 37.99 14.64
C PRO A 305 7.90 38.29 13.63
N GLU A 306 7.65 37.99 12.35
CA GLU A 306 8.57 38.28 11.24
C GLU A 306 8.75 39.78 11.03
N ALA A 307 7.67 40.57 11.10
CA ALA A 307 7.75 42.02 10.98
C ALA A 307 8.54 42.67 12.14
N ILE A 308 8.44 42.11 13.35
CA ILE A 308 9.21 42.56 14.52
C ILE A 308 10.70 42.24 14.35
N ARG A 309 11.04 41.02 13.87
CA ARG A 309 12.41 40.62 13.53
C ARG A 309 13.03 41.54 12.49
N ASP A 310 12.33 41.76 11.38
CA ASP A 310 12.84 42.53 10.25
C ASP A 310 13.05 44.00 10.62
N TYR A 311 12.13 44.60 11.39
CA TYR A 311 12.29 45.95 11.92
C TYR A 311 13.47 46.06 12.88
N SER A 312 13.66 45.05 13.75
CA SER A 312 14.75 45.04 14.72
C SER A 312 16.12 44.88 14.05
N GLN A 313 16.24 44.00 13.06
CA GLN A 313 17.46 43.84 12.28
C GLN A 313 17.82 45.12 11.50
N ARG A 314 16.84 45.79 10.89
CA ARG A 314 17.09 47.05 10.15
C ARG A 314 17.52 48.20 11.04
N THR A 315 17.02 48.25 12.28
CA THR A 315 17.20 49.42 13.16
C THR A 315 18.36 49.25 14.15
N TRP A 316 18.58 48.03 14.67
CA TRP A 316 19.59 47.75 15.69
C TRP A 316 20.57 46.64 15.30
N GLY A 317 20.42 46.02 14.12
CA GLY A 317 21.31 44.95 13.64
C GLY A 317 21.20 43.64 14.44
N LYS A 318 20.21 43.53 15.34
CA LYS A 318 19.98 42.37 16.22
C LYS A 318 18.49 42.06 16.31
N VAL A 319 18.12 40.81 16.59
CA VAL A 319 16.72 40.39 16.77
C VAL A 319 16.30 40.65 18.22
N LEU A 320 15.51 41.70 18.46
CA LEU A 320 15.06 42.13 19.78
C LEU A 320 13.53 42.12 19.88
N CYS A 321 13.01 41.67 21.03
CA CYS A 321 11.58 41.78 21.34
C CYS A 321 11.17 43.24 21.62
N PRO A 322 9.86 43.57 21.60
CA PRO A 322 9.38 44.94 21.77
C PRO A 322 9.85 45.63 23.07
N GLU A 323 9.99 44.89 24.17
CA GLU A 323 10.49 45.43 25.45
C GLU A 323 12.00 45.74 25.39
N CYS A 324 12.79 44.86 24.77
CA CYS A 324 14.21 45.10 24.53
C CYS A 324 14.43 46.27 23.53
N GLN A 325 13.55 46.45 22.55
CA GLN A 325 13.58 47.61 21.65
C GLN A 325 13.31 48.93 22.40
N LYS A 326 12.36 48.94 23.34
CA LYS A 326 12.09 50.11 24.20
C LYS A 326 13.29 50.43 25.10
N ALA A 327 13.96 49.41 25.65
CA ALA A 327 15.17 49.58 26.44
C ALA A 327 16.34 50.12 25.58
N ALA A 328 16.54 49.57 24.38
CA ALA A 328 17.56 50.04 23.44
C ALA A 328 17.31 51.49 22.98
N ARG A 329 16.04 51.87 22.77
CA ARG A 329 15.66 53.27 22.48
C ARG A 329 15.97 54.24 23.63
N LYS A 330 15.84 53.82 24.89
CA LYS A 330 16.18 54.66 26.05
C LYS A 330 17.70 54.88 26.20
N ASN A 331 18.51 53.91 25.76
CA ASN A 331 19.97 53.95 25.87
C ASN A 331 20.67 54.55 24.62
N GLY A 332 19.96 54.79 23.52
CA GLY A 332 20.52 55.34 22.28
C GLY A 332 19.99 56.73 21.93
N LYS A 333 20.70 57.79 22.35
CA LYS A 333 20.62 59.11 21.70
C LYS A 333 21.79 59.26 20.72
N ALA A 334 21.49 59.85 19.56
CA ALA A 334 22.38 60.31 18.48
C ALA A 334 22.77 59.28 17.41
N GLY A 335 22.35 59.55 16.17
CA GLY A 335 22.82 58.85 14.98
C GLY A 335 21.88 58.96 13.79
N GLY A 336 21.51 60.19 13.40
CA GLY A 336 20.84 60.39 12.13
C GLY A 336 21.75 60.02 10.95
N ARG A 337 21.17 59.48 9.88
CA ARG A 337 21.71 59.66 8.54
C ARG A 337 20.55 59.70 7.53
N ARG A 338 20.74 60.64 6.61
CA ARG A 338 19.87 61.07 5.51
C ARG A 338 19.40 59.92 4.63
#